data_AF-A0A849EKM4-F1
#
_entry.id   AF-A0A849EKM4-F1
#
_cell.length_a   1.000
_cell.length_b   1.000
_cell.length_c   1.000
_cell.angle_alpha   90.00
_cell.angle_beta   90.00
_cell.angle_gamma   90.00
#
_symmetry.space_group_name_H-M   'P 1'
#
loop_
_entity.id
_entity.type
_entity.pdbx_description
1 polymer ?
#
loop_
_entity_poly.entity_id
_entity_poly.type
_entity_poly.pdbx_seq_one_letter_code
_entity_poly.pdbx_strand_id
1 'polypeptide(L)'
;MNLSAIPQIKHAEGSNFFLLSGPCAIEGEDMALRIAEHIVTVTDQLKIPYIFKGSFKKANRSRVDSFTGIGDEKALKILRKVSETFKVPTVTDIHEISDAIMAAEYVDVLQIPAFLVRQTDLVIAAAETGKVVNLKKGQFMSPESMKHAVAKVTDSGNDQVIITDRGTMFGYQDMIVDFRGVPTMKQYAPVVLDVTHSLQQPNQATGVTGGRPALISTMARAGIAAG
;
A
#
# COMPACT_ATOMS: atom_id res chain seq x y z
N MET A 1 10.40 -10.75 6.12
CA MET A 1 9.39 -10.62 7.20
C MET A 1 8.50 -11.86 7.19
N ASN A 2 8.18 -12.40 8.37
CA ASN A 2 7.14 -13.41 8.53
C ASN A 2 5.77 -12.72 8.48
N LEU A 3 4.89 -13.10 7.54
CA LEU A 3 3.55 -12.51 7.44
C LEU A 3 2.75 -12.71 8.73
N SER A 4 2.99 -13.80 9.47
CA SER A 4 2.34 -14.10 10.75
C SER A 4 2.65 -13.09 11.86
N ALA A 5 3.60 -12.15 11.65
CA ALA A 5 3.83 -11.02 12.55
C ALA A 5 2.77 -9.92 12.42
N ILE A 6 1.99 -9.89 11.32
CA ILE A 6 0.92 -8.92 11.11
C ILE A 6 -0.30 -9.34 11.94
N PRO A 7 -0.83 -8.47 12.83
CA PRO A 7 -1.98 -8.82 13.65
C PRO A 7 -3.19 -9.28 12.83
N GLN A 8 -3.91 -10.29 13.33
CA GLN A 8 -5.15 -10.82 12.72
C GLN A 8 -5.00 -11.38 11.29
N ILE A 9 -3.78 -11.46 10.73
CA ILE A 9 -3.57 -12.05 9.42
C ILE A 9 -4.04 -13.52 9.43
N LYS A 10 -4.90 -13.87 8.48
CA LYS A 10 -5.34 -15.25 8.28
C LYS A 10 -4.50 -15.90 7.18
N HIS A 11 -4.45 -17.24 7.18
CA HIS A 11 -3.84 -18.04 6.12
C HIS A 11 -2.34 -17.78 5.84
N ALA A 12 -1.62 -17.13 6.75
CA ALA A 12 -0.21 -16.72 6.55
C ALA A 12 0.79 -17.87 6.34
N GLU A 13 0.46 -19.08 6.80
CA GLU A 13 1.31 -20.28 6.67
C GLU A 13 1.16 -20.98 5.29
N GLY A 14 0.30 -20.47 4.41
CA GLY A 14 0.08 -21.03 3.08
C GLY A 14 1.18 -20.66 2.07
N SER A 15 1.19 -21.32 0.91
CA SER A 15 2.06 -20.99 -0.22
C SER A 15 1.48 -19.92 -1.16
N ASN A 16 0.36 -19.30 -0.79
CA ASN A 16 -0.30 -18.27 -1.59
C ASN A 16 0.38 -16.90 -1.41
N PHE A 17 0.24 -16.03 -2.41
CA PHE A 17 0.54 -14.61 -2.26
C PHE A 17 -0.41 -13.97 -1.24
N PHE A 18 -0.03 -12.85 -0.63
CA PHE A 18 -0.94 -12.04 0.18
C PHE A 18 -1.50 -10.86 -0.61
N LEU A 19 -2.73 -10.47 -0.29
CA LEU A 19 -3.48 -9.45 -0.99
C LEU A 19 -3.61 -8.19 -0.13
N LEU A 20 -3.20 -7.05 -0.68
CA LEU A 20 -3.57 -5.72 -0.19
C LEU A 20 -4.66 -5.17 -1.12
N SER A 21 -5.87 -5.02 -0.62
CA SER A 21 -6.99 -4.56 -1.44
C SER A 21 -8.06 -3.82 -0.64
N GLY A 22 -8.72 -2.88 -1.31
CA GLY A 22 -9.80 -2.05 -0.75
C GLY A 22 -9.95 -0.76 -1.57
N PRO A 23 -10.74 0.20 -1.08
CA PRO A 23 -11.00 1.42 -1.82
C PRO A 23 -9.77 2.35 -1.92
N CYS A 24 -9.82 3.27 -2.88
CA CYS A 24 -8.77 4.27 -3.05
C CYS A 24 -8.65 5.19 -1.83
N ALA A 25 -9.79 5.63 -1.27
CA ALA A 25 -9.91 6.40 -0.04
C ALA A 25 -11.12 5.94 0.78
N ILE A 26 -11.13 6.23 2.07
CA ILE A 26 -12.31 5.99 2.92
C ILE A 26 -13.27 7.17 2.78
N GLU A 27 -14.41 6.91 2.14
CA GLU A 27 -15.44 7.91 1.85
C GLU A 27 -16.69 7.74 2.73
N GLY A 28 -16.84 6.57 3.36
CA GLY A 28 -17.96 6.26 4.24
C GLY A 28 -17.85 4.88 4.86
N GLU A 29 -18.54 4.69 5.98
CA GLU A 29 -18.50 3.44 6.74
C GLU A 29 -19.14 2.28 5.98
N ASP A 30 -20.38 2.46 5.49
CA ASP A 30 -21.11 1.44 4.73
C ASP A 30 -20.31 0.94 3.52
N MET A 31 -19.71 1.87 2.76
CA MET A 31 -18.84 1.54 1.63
C MET A 31 -17.66 0.66 2.06
N ALA A 32 -16.95 1.05 3.13
CA ALA A 32 -15.79 0.31 3.60
C ALA A 32 -16.16 -1.10 4.08
N LEU A 33 -17.25 -1.22 4.86
CA LEU A 33 -17.71 -2.51 5.39
C LEU A 33 -18.18 -3.45 4.28
N ARG A 34 -18.95 -2.97 3.29
CA ARG A 34 -19.40 -3.81 2.16
C ARG A 34 -18.24 -4.31 1.30
N ILE A 35 -17.25 -3.45 1.04
CA ILE A 35 -16.05 -3.86 0.29
C ILE A 35 -15.27 -4.91 1.09
N ALA A 36 -15.07 -4.68 2.39
CA ALA A 36 -14.35 -5.61 3.26
C ALA A 36 -15.04 -6.96 3.32
N GLU A 37 -16.35 -7.00 3.58
CA GLU A 37 -17.14 -8.23 3.65
C GLU A 37 -16.99 -9.08 2.37
N HIS A 38 -17.13 -8.43 1.20
CA HIS A 38 -17.00 -9.12 -0.07
C HIS A 38 -15.60 -9.71 -0.28
N ILE A 39 -14.55 -8.91 -0.06
CA ILE A 39 -13.17 -9.38 -0.27
C ILE A 39 -12.82 -10.48 0.73
N VAL A 40 -13.18 -10.32 2.01
CA VAL A 40 -12.94 -11.33 3.06
C VAL A 40 -13.61 -12.66 2.70
N THR A 41 -14.84 -12.63 2.22
CA THR A 41 -15.56 -13.84 1.77
C THR A 41 -14.77 -14.58 0.70
N VAL A 42 -14.25 -13.87 -0.29
CA VAL A 42 -13.46 -14.45 -1.39
C VAL A 42 -12.10 -14.95 -0.90
N THR A 43 -11.39 -14.17 -0.10
CA THR A 43 -10.05 -14.51 0.37
C THR A 43 -10.07 -15.67 1.36
N ASP A 44 -11.09 -15.78 2.22
CA ASP A 44 -11.24 -16.90 3.16
C ASP A 44 -11.54 -18.20 2.39
N GLN A 45 -12.39 -18.16 1.35
CA GLN A 45 -12.66 -19.32 0.48
C GLN A 45 -11.40 -19.81 -0.25
N LEU A 46 -10.59 -18.88 -0.76
CA LEU A 46 -9.37 -19.17 -1.52
C LEU A 46 -8.13 -19.36 -0.62
N LYS A 47 -8.27 -19.15 0.70
CA LYS A 47 -7.18 -19.17 1.68
C LYS A 47 -6.04 -18.23 1.29
N ILE A 48 -6.37 -17.00 0.92
CA ILE A 48 -5.43 -15.93 0.57
C ILE A 48 -5.28 -15.00 1.79
N PRO A 49 -4.06 -14.77 2.31
CA PRO A 49 -3.86 -13.76 3.35
C PRO A 49 -4.27 -12.39 2.86
N TYR A 50 -4.99 -11.64 3.69
CA TYR A 50 -5.62 -10.38 3.26
C TYR A 50 -5.38 -9.25 4.26
N ILE A 51 -5.01 -8.08 3.72
CA ILE A 51 -4.94 -6.80 4.44
C ILE A 51 -5.87 -5.82 3.74
N PHE A 52 -6.84 -5.26 4.48
CA PHE A 52 -7.76 -4.27 3.95
C PHE A 52 -7.07 -2.92 3.79
N LYS A 53 -7.08 -2.38 2.57
CA LYS A 53 -6.44 -1.10 2.25
C LYS A 53 -7.47 0.02 2.13
N GLY A 54 -7.22 1.16 2.76
CA GLY A 54 -7.96 2.40 2.52
C GLY A 54 -7.14 3.62 2.93
N SER A 55 -7.15 4.69 2.13
CA SER A 55 -6.48 5.94 2.50
C SER A 55 -7.40 6.79 3.38
N PHE A 56 -6.95 7.22 4.56
CA PHE A 56 -7.74 8.13 5.40
C PHE A 56 -7.77 9.58 4.86
N LYS A 57 -6.70 9.99 4.14
CA LYS A 57 -6.62 11.28 3.45
C LYS A 57 -5.96 11.15 2.07
N LYS A 58 -6.23 12.13 1.20
CA LYS A 58 -5.54 12.31 -0.09
C LYS A 58 -4.82 13.64 -0.12
N ALA A 59 -3.51 13.64 0.14
CA ALA A 59 -2.68 14.84 0.13
C ALA A 59 -1.98 15.14 -1.22
N ASN A 60 -2.11 14.26 -2.22
CA ASN A 60 -1.35 14.32 -3.48
C ASN A 60 -2.24 14.58 -4.71
N ARG A 61 -3.32 15.35 -4.55
CA ARG A 61 -4.21 15.71 -5.66
C ARG A 61 -3.58 16.80 -6.51
N SER A 62 -3.70 16.69 -7.83
CA SER A 62 -3.20 17.68 -8.79
C SER A 62 -3.97 19.01 -8.77
N ARG A 63 -5.20 19.02 -8.24
CA ARG A 63 -6.03 20.23 -8.07
C ARG A 63 -6.41 20.42 -6.60
N VAL A 64 -6.50 21.67 -6.18
CA VAL A 64 -6.84 22.06 -4.80
C VAL A 64 -8.30 21.76 -4.46
N ASP A 65 -9.21 21.78 -5.44
CA ASP A 65 -10.65 21.53 -5.27
C ASP A 65 -11.03 20.04 -5.31
N SER A 66 -10.04 19.16 -5.37
CA SER A 66 -10.24 17.73 -5.35
C SER A 66 -10.66 17.23 -3.96
N PHE A 67 -11.57 16.25 -3.91
CA PHE A 67 -11.93 15.57 -2.66
C PHE A 67 -10.69 15.02 -1.92
N THR A 68 -10.53 15.40 -0.64
CA THR A 68 -9.37 15.07 0.20
C THR A 68 -9.67 14.02 1.28
N GLY A 69 -10.93 13.83 1.67
CA GLY A 69 -11.35 12.86 2.69
C GLY A 69 -12.59 13.31 3.47
N ILE A 70 -12.98 12.50 4.47
CA ILE A 70 -14.13 12.76 5.35
C ILE A 70 -13.73 13.23 6.77
N GLY A 71 -12.45 13.59 6.95
CA GLY A 71 -11.82 13.86 8.24
C GLY A 71 -10.97 12.67 8.72
N ASP A 72 -9.74 12.97 9.15
CA ASP A 72 -8.70 11.97 9.38
C ASP A 72 -9.10 10.93 10.44
N GLU A 73 -9.45 11.38 11.65
CA GLU A 73 -9.84 10.50 12.76
C GLU A 73 -11.11 9.70 12.43
N LYS A 74 -12.06 10.29 11.70
CA LYS A 74 -13.29 9.61 11.28
C LYS A 74 -12.97 8.45 10.33
N ALA A 75 -12.12 8.68 9.34
CA ALA A 75 -11.70 7.64 8.40
C ALA A 75 -10.86 6.56 9.08
N LEU A 76 -9.96 6.93 10.01
CA LEU A 76 -9.17 5.98 10.80
C LEU A 76 -10.05 5.11 11.72
N LYS A 77 -11.08 5.68 12.35
CA LYS A 77 -12.08 4.91 13.12
C LYS A 77 -12.82 3.88 12.26
N ILE A 78 -13.13 4.21 11.01
CA ILE A 78 -13.76 3.27 10.07
C ILE A 78 -12.78 2.13 9.73
N LEU A 79 -11.50 2.40 9.50
CA LEU A 79 -10.49 1.36 9.29
C LEU A 79 -10.40 0.42 10.50
N ARG A 80 -10.31 0.97 11.73
CA ARG A 80 -10.34 0.16 12.95
C ARG A 80 -11.60 -0.71 13.03
N LYS A 81 -12.77 -0.14 12.72
CA LYS A 81 -14.05 -0.87 12.70
C LYS A 81 -14.03 -2.02 11.69
N VAL A 82 -13.47 -1.83 10.49
CA VAL A 82 -13.28 -2.90 9.50
C VAL A 82 -12.44 -4.03 10.09
N SER A 83 -11.29 -3.69 10.69
CA SER A 83 -10.41 -4.67 11.33
C SER A 83 -11.13 -5.46 12.42
N GLU A 84 -11.78 -4.77 13.36
CA GLU A 84 -12.47 -5.39 14.49
C GLU A 84 -13.65 -6.27 14.06
N THR A 85 -14.38 -5.86 13.02
CA THR A 85 -15.58 -6.55 12.51
C THR A 85 -15.21 -7.84 11.78
N PHE A 86 -14.25 -7.77 10.85
CA PHE A 86 -13.92 -8.90 9.97
C PHE A 86 -12.70 -9.71 10.43
N LYS A 87 -12.03 -9.25 11.49
CA LYS A 87 -10.77 -9.81 12.01
C LYS A 87 -9.71 -9.88 10.92
N VAL A 88 -9.45 -8.74 10.28
CA VAL A 88 -8.42 -8.58 9.25
C VAL A 88 -7.54 -7.38 9.55
N PRO A 89 -6.24 -7.44 9.21
CA PRO A 89 -5.37 -6.28 9.32
C PRO A 89 -5.76 -5.18 8.34
N THR A 90 -5.37 -3.95 8.68
CA THR A 90 -5.63 -2.76 7.85
C THR A 90 -4.36 -1.99 7.51
N VAL A 91 -4.37 -1.33 6.35
CA VAL A 91 -3.29 -0.47 5.87
C VAL A 91 -3.82 0.88 5.39
N THR A 92 -3.15 1.96 5.79
CA THR A 92 -3.34 3.31 5.25
C THR A 92 -2.00 3.97 4.95
N ASP A 93 -2.01 4.92 4.02
CA ASP A 93 -0.87 5.81 3.76
C ASP A 93 -0.86 7.05 4.65
N ILE A 94 0.34 7.48 5.01
CA ILE A 94 0.63 8.69 5.82
C ILE A 94 1.39 9.71 4.97
N HIS A 95 1.24 11.01 5.26
CA HIS A 95 1.83 12.08 4.44
C HIS A 95 2.75 13.01 5.24
N GLU A 96 2.58 13.04 6.56
CA GLU A 96 3.39 13.84 7.49
C GLU A 96 3.81 13.01 8.71
N ILE A 97 4.79 13.49 9.47
CA ILE A 97 5.33 12.79 10.66
C ILE A 97 4.23 12.57 11.71
N SER A 98 3.38 13.56 11.94
CA SER A 98 2.25 13.50 12.88
C SER A 98 1.21 12.44 12.48
N ASP A 99 1.03 12.19 11.18
CA ASP A 99 0.13 11.14 10.70
C ASP A 99 0.60 9.75 11.15
N ALA A 100 1.92 9.53 11.31
CA ALA A 100 2.45 8.22 11.71
C ALA A 100 1.94 7.81 13.10
N ILE A 101 2.07 8.69 14.09
CA ILE A 101 1.63 8.46 15.46
C ILE A 101 0.11 8.28 15.49
N MET A 102 -0.63 9.20 14.86
CA MET A 102 -2.08 9.15 14.84
C MET A 102 -2.61 7.87 14.17
N ALA A 103 -2.14 7.53 12.97
CA ALA A 103 -2.65 6.38 12.23
C ALA A 103 -2.24 5.05 12.87
N ALA A 104 -1.07 4.96 13.49
CA ALA A 104 -0.59 3.74 14.16
C ALA A 104 -1.53 3.25 15.27
N GLU A 105 -2.29 4.14 15.90
CA GLU A 105 -3.30 3.72 16.88
C GLU A 105 -4.43 2.89 16.24
N TYR A 106 -4.71 3.05 14.95
CA TYR A 106 -5.89 2.49 14.29
C TYR A 106 -5.60 1.35 13.32
N VAL A 107 -4.40 1.32 12.74
CA VAL A 107 -4.05 0.36 11.68
C VAL A 107 -2.84 -0.50 12.06
N ASP A 108 -2.63 -1.56 11.28
CA ASP A 108 -1.55 -2.53 11.47
C ASP A 108 -0.34 -2.23 10.59
N VAL A 109 -0.58 -1.58 9.45
CA VAL A 109 0.44 -1.28 8.45
C VAL A 109 0.36 0.21 8.06
N LEU A 110 1.51 0.89 8.09
CA LEU A 110 1.66 2.27 7.62
C LEU A 110 2.34 2.25 6.25
N GLN A 111 1.70 2.84 5.25
CA GLN A 111 2.27 2.95 3.91
C GLN A 111 2.94 4.30 3.71
N ILE A 112 4.20 4.30 3.26
CA ILE A 112 4.88 5.50 2.79
C ILE A 112 4.56 5.71 1.31
N PRO A 113 3.97 6.86 0.90
CA PRO A 113 3.65 7.16 -0.48
C PRO A 113 4.88 7.20 -1.39
N ALA A 114 4.68 6.89 -2.67
CA ALA A 114 5.76 6.81 -3.68
C ALA A 114 6.59 8.09 -3.80
N PHE A 115 5.98 9.27 -3.63
CA PHE A 115 6.69 10.55 -3.68
C PHE A 115 7.50 10.84 -2.41
N LEU A 116 7.14 10.22 -1.30
CA LEU A 116 7.71 10.50 0.03
C LEU A 116 8.66 9.39 0.51
N VAL A 117 8.84 8.32 -0.25
CA VAL A 117 9.65 7.13 0.15
C VAL A 117 11.13 7.45 0.42
N ARG A 118 11.63 8.62 -0.01
CA ARG A 118 12.98 9.08 0.31
C ARG A 118 13.04 10.00 1.54
N GLN A 119 11.92 10.51 2.04
CA GLN A 119 11.86 11.44 3.16
C GLN A 119 12.26 10.73 4.44
N THR A 120 13.49 11.01 4.92
CA THR A 120 14.09 10.28 6.04
C THR A 120 13.21 10.35 7.28
N ASP A 121 12.83 11.55 7.70
CA ASP A 121 12.11 11.76 8.96
C ASP A 121 10.73 11.07 8.96
N LEU A 122 10.02 11.08 7.82
CA LEU A 122 8.75 10.38 7.70
C LEU A 122 8.92 8.85 7.79
N VAL A 123 9.95 8.30 7.14
CA VAL A 123 10.23 6.85 7.17
C VAL A 123 10.65 6.41 8.57
N ILE A 124 11.48 7.20 9.25
CA ILE A 124 11.89 6.96 10.65
C ILE A 124 10.67 7.03 11.56
N ALA A 125 9.86 8.10 11.46
CA ALA A 125 8.66 8.24 12.29
C ALA A 125 7.69 7.06 12.14
N ALA A 126 7.51 6.54 10.92
CA ALA A 126 6.71 5.33 10.70
C ALA A 126 7.36 4.09 11.34
N ALA A 127 8.68 3.94 11.22
CA ALA A 127 9.42 2.82 11.79
C ALA A 127 9.31 2.80 13.33
N GLU A 128 9.45 3.96 13.99
CA GLU A 128 9.38 4.14 15.44
C GLU A 128 8.01 3.78 16.05
N THR A 129 6.95 3.75 15.24
CA THR A 129 5.63 3.28 15.70
C THR A 129 5.58 1.77 16.00
N GLY A 130 6.57 1.01 15.54
CA GLY A 130 6.59 -0.45 15.63
C GLY A 130 5.58 -1.17 14.72
N LYS A 131 4.84 -0.43 13.88
CA LYS A 131 3.94 -1.00 12.86
C LYS A 131 4.72 -1.51 11.66
N VAL A 132 4.06 -2.32 10.85
CA VAL A 132 4.62 -2.73 9.56
C VAL A 132 4.72 -1.51 8.65
N VAL A 133 5.88 -1.29 8.03
CA VAL A 133 6.08 -0.18 7.09
C VAL A 133 6.02 -0.71 5.65
N ASN A 134 5.02 -0.28 4.90
CA ASN A 134 4.91 -0.57 3.47
C ASN A 134 5.50 0.59 2.64
N LEU A 135 6.67 0.37 2.05
CA LEU A 135 7.38 1.36 1.25
C LEU A 135 6.94 1.28 -0.21
N LYS A 136 6.15 2.25 -0.67
CA LYS A 136 5.77 2.33 -2.08
C LYS A 136 6.96 2.85 -2.90
N LYS A 137 7.47 2.07 -3.84
CA LYS A 137 8.58 2.48 -4.70
C LYS A 137 8.21 3.73 -5.49
N GLY A 138 9.05 4.75 -5.44
CA GLY A 138 8.92 5.94 -6.29
C GLY A 138 8.98 5.54 -7.76
N GLN A 139 8.10 6.07 -8.62
CA GLN A 139 8.14 5.79 -10.06
C GLN A 139 9.43 6.29 -10.76
N PHE A 140 10.26 7.06 -10.04
CA PHE A 140 11.58 7.54 -10.45
C PHE A 140 12.74 6.71 -9.85
N MET A 141 12.45 5.66 -9.09
CA MET A 141 13.44 4.84 -8.39
C MET A 141 13.69 3.52 -9.09
N SER A 142 14.95 3.08 -9.11
CA SER A 142 15.31 1.72 -9.53
C SER A 142 14.97 0.71 -8.43
N PRO A 143 14.74 -0.57 -8.77
CA PRO A 143 14.55 -1.65 -7.79
C PRO A 143 15.68 -1.75 -6.75
N GLU A 144 16.95 -1.65 -7.16
CA GLU A 144 18.13 -1.76 -6.30
C GLU A 144 18.18 -0.62 -5.26
N SER A 145 17.69 0.57 -5.64
CA SER A 145 17.71 1.73 -4.74
C SER A 145 16.76 1.59 -3.55
N MET A 146 15.79 0.65 -3.61
CA MET A 146 14.89 0.37 -2.48
C MET A 146 15.62 -0.15 -1.24
N LYS A 147 16.82 -0.73 -1.39
CA LYS A 147 17.65 -1.14 -0.25
C LYS A 147 17.88 -0.01 0.76
N HIS A 148 18.00 1.22 0.30
CA HIS A 148 18.24 2.38 1.17
C HIS A 148 16.98 2.81 1.92
N ALA A 149 15.80 2.70 1.30
CA ALA A 149 14.55 2.99 1.98
C ALA A 149 14.23 1.91 3.03
N VAL A 150 14.50 0.64 2.70
CA VAL A 150 14.42 -0.48 3.65
C VAL A 150 15.37 -0.28 4.82
N ALA A 151 16.64 0.05 4.54
CA ALA A 151 17.65 0.29 5.57
C ALA A 151 17.23 1.37 6.57
N LYS A 152 16.59 2.47 6.12
CA LYS A 152 16.07 3.49 7.04
C LYS A 152 15.07 2.93 8.06
N VAL A 153 14.22 2.00 7.65
CA VAL A 153 13.25 1.35 8.56
C VAL A 153 13.98 0.43 9.53
N THR A 154 14.88 -0.42 9.02
CA THR A 154 15.60 -1.41 9.83
C THR A 154 16.61 -0.79 10.80
N ASP A 155 17.35 0.23 10.35
CA ASP A 155 18.33 0.96 11.17
C ASP A 155 17.65 1.80 12.25
N SER A 156 16.34 2.07 12.12
CA SER A 156 15.49 2.71 13.13
C SER A 156 14.86 1.70 14.10
N GLY A 157 15.29 0.44 14.07
CA GLY A 157 14.86 -0.60 15.01
C GLY A 157 13.57 -1.34 14.62
N ASN A 158 13.12 -1.25 13.37
CA ASN A 158 11.93 -1.96 12.89
C ASN A 158 12.26 -2.86 11.68
N ASP A 159 12.12 -4.17 11.84
CA ASP A 159 12.38 -5.16 10.79
C ASP A 159 11.15 -5.55 9.96
N GLN A 160 9.99 -4.95 10.27
CA GLN A 160 8.70 -5.24 9.65
C GLN A 160 8.47 -4.33 8.44
N VAL A 161 9.12 -4.66 7.34
CA VAL A 161 9.11 -3.84 6.12
C VAL A 161 8.61 -4.64 4.91
N ILE A 162 7.80 -3.98 4.08
CA ILE A 162 7.29 -4.47 2.80
C ILE A 162 7.68 -3.44 1.72
N ILE A 163 8.04 -3.89 0.53
CA ILE A 163 8.19 -3.03 -0.65
C ILE A 163 6.96 -3.19 -1.54
N THR A 164 6.33 -2.08 -1.95
CA THR A 164 5.28 -2.09 -2.97
C THR A 164 5.80 -1.46 -4.26
N ASP A 165 6.00 -2.26 -5.32
CA ASP A 165 6.21 -1.72 -6.66
C ASP A 165 4.88 -1.18 -7.21
N ARG A 166 4.96 -0.06 -7.94
CA ARG A 166 3.81 0.59 -8.58
C ARG A 166 4.11 1.03 -10.01
N GLY A 167 5.17 0.48 -10.61
CA GLY A 167 5.66 0.86 -11.93
C GLY A 167 6.74 1.93 -11.87
N THR A 168 7.33 2.17 -13.05
CA THR A 168 8.39 3.15 -13.31
C THR A 168 7.96 4.04 -14.46
N MET A 169 8.30 5.32 -14.40
CA MET A 169 8.00 6.28 -15.47
C MET A 169 8.56 5.82 -16.80
N PHE A 170 7.73 5.85 -17.84
CA PHE A 170 8.12 5.58 -19.22
C PHE A 170 7.70 6.74 -20.11
N GLY A 171 8.66 7.62 -20.39
CA GLY A 171 8.36 8.93 -20.98
C GLY A 171 7.62 9.82 -19.99
N TYR A 172 6.81 10.74 -20.52
CA TYR A 172 6.20 11.80 -19.70
C TYR A 172 4.87 11.41 -19.04
N GLN A 173 4.09 10.52 -19.66
CA GLN A 173 2.67 10.31 -19.34
C GLN A 173 2.28 8.82 -19.19
N ASP A 174 3.25 7.91 -19.19
CA ASP A 174 3.00 6.48 -19.06
C ASP A 174 3.93 5.84 -18.05
N MET A 175 3.59 4.62 -17.64
CA MET A 175 4.38 3.80 -16.75
C MET A 175 4.46 2.36 -17.25
N ILE A 176 5.58 1.70 -16.93
CA ILE A 176 5.78 0.28 -17.17
C ILE A 176 6.19 -0.42 -15.88
N VAL A 177 5.94 -1.71 -15.80
CA VAL A 177 6.44 -2.58 -14.74
C VAL A 177 7.60 -3.39 -15.30
N ASP A 178 8.78 -3.25 -14.70
CA ASP A 178 9.91 -4.14 -14.98
C ASP A 178 9.88 -5.30 -13.99
N PHE A 179 9.36 -6.44 -14.44
CA PHE A 179 9.23 -7.64 -13.61
C PHE A 179 10.57 -8.20 -13.12
N ARG A 180 11.70 -7.85 -13.76
CA ARG A 180 13.04 -8.20 -13.25
C ARG A 180 13.33 -7.51 -11.92
N GLY A 181 12.66 -6.39 -11.64
CA GLY A 181 12.79 -5.68 -10.37
C GLY A 181 12.22 -6.45 -9.18
N VAL A 182 11.27 -7.37 -9.39
CA VAL A 182 10.65 -8.17 -8.32
C VAL A 182 11.70 -9.01 -7.57
N PRO A 183 12.47 -9.92 -8.21
CA PRO A 183 13.50 -10.67 -7.52
C PRO A 183 14.60 -9.78 -6.93
N THR A 184 14.93 -8.65 -7.57
CA THR A 184 15.90 -7.68 -7.02
C THR A 184 15.42 -7.10 -5.69
N MET A 185 14.18 -6.62 -5.61
CA MET A 185 13.64 -6.04 -4.37
C MET A 185 13.41 -7.10 -3.28
N LYS A 186 13.10 -8.35 -3.68
CA LYS A 186 12.96 -9.48 -2.75
C LYS A 186 14.22 -9.80 -1.95
N GLN A 187 15.40 -9.35 -2.41
CA GLN A 187 16.64 -9.45 -1.64
C GLN A 187 16.63 -8.56 -0.37
N TYR A 188 15.74 -7.57 -0.30
CA TYR A 188 15.69 -6.59 0.79
C TYR A 188 14.44 -6.74 1.66
N ALA A 189 13.28 -7.06 1.07
CA ALA A 189 12.02 -7.21 1.78
C ALA A 189 10.98 -7.98 0.94
N PRO A 190 9.90 -8.51 1.52
CA PRO A 190 8.75 -8.98 0.74
C PRO A 190 8.24 -7.91 -0.23
N VAL A 191 7.86 -8.34 -1.44
CA VAL A 191 7.45 -7.45 -2.52
C VAL A 191 5.97 -7.64 -2.83
N VAL A 192 5.25 -6.51 -2.90
CA VAL A 192 3.88 -6.40 -3.41
C VAL A 192 3.93 -5.67 -4.74
N LEU A 193 3.14 -6.11 -5.71
CA LEU A 193 2.89 -5.34 -6.93
C LEU A 193 1.53 -4.65 -6.84
N ASP A 194 1.54 -3.32 -6.79
CA ASP A 194 0.33 -2.52 -6.94
C ASP A 194 -0.05 -2.42 -8.42
N VAL A 195 -0.85 -3.38 -8.85
CA VAL A 195 -1.32 -3.49 -10.24
C VAL A 195 -2.23 -2.33 -10.65
N THR A 196 -2.96 -1.74 -9.71
CA THR A 196 -3.89 -0.63 -9.97
C THR A 196 -3.11 0.63 -10.31
N HIS A 197 -2.17 0.99 -9.45
CA HIS A 197 -1.35 2.18 -9.63
C HIS A 197 -0.31 1.99 -10.74
N SER A 198 0.12 0.76 -11.05
CA SER A 198 1.02 0.49 -12.19
C SER A 198 0.42 0.80 -13.55
N LEU A 199 -0.90 0.88 -13.64
CA LEU A 199 -1.64 1.15 -14.87
C LEU A 199 -2.09 2.60 -15.00
N GLN A 200 -1.60 3.50 -14.14
CA GLN A 200 -1.90 4.92 -14.26
C GLN A 200 -1.18 5.56 -15.45
N GLN A 201 -1.82 6.58 -16.01
CA GLN A 201 -1.23 7.47 -17.01
C GLN A 201 -1.10 8.87 -16.40
N PRO A 202 0.01 9.17 -15.69
CA PRO A 202 0.19 10.43 -14.97
C PRO A 202 0.39 11.62 -15.93
N ASN A 203 0.50 12.83 -15.37
CA ASN A 203 0.88 14.06 -16.07
C ASN A 203 0.03 14.42 -17.31
N GLN A 204 -1.27 14.11 -17.26
CA GLN A 204 -2.21 14.49 -18.30
C GLN A 204 -2.45 16.00 -18.30
N ALA A 205 -2.64 16.59 -19.48
CA ALA A 205 -2.90 18.03 -19.64
C ALA A 205 -4.17 18.50 -18.92
N THR A 206 -5.13 17.60 -18.69
CA THR A 206 -6.36 17.86 -17.92
C THR A 206 -6.13 18.02 -16.42
N GLY A 207 -4.93 17.70 -15.92
CA GLY A 207 -4.62 17.70 -14.50
C GLY A 207 -5.25 16.54 -13.72
N VAL A 208 -5.83 15.54 -14.41
CA VAL A 208 -6.38 14.33 -13.78
C VAL A 208 -5.64 13.12 -14.31
N THR A 209 -5.08 12.30 -13.42
CA THR A 209 -4.40 11.07 -13.78
C THR A 209 -5.37 10.09 -14.44
N GLY A 210 -5.04 9.64 -15.65
CA GLY A 210 -5.79 8.59 -16.35
C GLY A 210 -5.33 7.19 -15.91
N GLY A 211 -5.81 6.15 -16.60
CA GLY A 211 -5.32 4.80 -16.39
C GLY A 211 -5.97 3.76 -17.30
N ARG A 212 -5.46 2.53 -17.22
CA ARG A 212 -5.89 1.39 -18.06
C ARG A 212 -6.46 0.24 -17.21
N PRO A 213 -7.59 0.43 -16.51
CA PRO A 213 -8.14 -0.58 -15.60
C PRO A 213 -8.50 -1.91 -16.29
N ALA A 214 -8.81 -1.88 -17.59
CA ALA A 214 -9.05 -3.07 -18.40
C ALA A 214 -7.86 -4.05 -18.41
N LEU A 215 -6.65 -3.61 -18.06
CA LEU A 215 -5.43 -4.41 -18.03
C LEU A 215 -5.07 -4.96 -16.63
N ILE A 216 -5.89 -4.72 -15.59
CA ILE A 216 -5.60 -5.15 -14.21
C ILE A 216 -5.33 -6.66 -14.13
N SER A 217 -6.19 -7.48 -14.73
CA SER A 217 -6.03 -8.94 -14.72
C SER A 217 -4.72 -9.39 -15.38
N THR A 218 -4.36 -8.75 -16.50
CA THR A 218 -3.11 -9.05 -17.22
C THR A 218 -1.89 -8.70 -16.36
N MET A 219 -1.89 -7.51 -15.76
CA MET A 219 -0.79 -7.04 -14.91
C MET A 219 -0.64 -7.90 -13.66
N ALA A 220 -1.76 -8.28 -13.03
CA ALA A 220 -1.76 -9.15 -11.86
C ALA A 220 -1.20 -10.54 -12.16
N ARG A 221 -1.62 -11.17 -13.26
CA ARG A 221 -1.09 -12.49 -13.66
C ARG A 221 0.41 -12.46 -13.92
N ALA A 222 0.89 -11.42 -14.61
CA ALA A 222 2.32 -11.25 -14.85
C ALA A 222 3.10 -11.04 -13.55
N GLY A 223 2.57 -10.25 -12.60
CA GLY A 223 3.16 -10.05 -11.28
C GLY A 223 3.28 -11.34 -10.48
N ILE A 224 2.20 -12.13 -10.42
CA ILE A 224 2.20 -13.43 -9.73
C ILE A 224 3.18 -14.41 -10.40
N ALA A 225 3.25 -14.43 -11.72
CA ALA A 225 4.19 -15.29 -12.45
C ALA A 225 5.65 -14.89 -12.26
N ALA A 226 5.94 -13.60 -12.06
CA ALA A 226 7.27 -13.10 -11.73
C ALA A 226 7.73 -13.50 -10.32
N GLY A 227 6.79 -13.95 -9.49
CA GLY A 227 7.00 -14.40 -8.12
C GLY A 227 7.18 -13.24 -7.18
#